data_AF-A0A1G6PEK0-F1
#
_entry.id   AF-A0A1G6PEK0-F1
#
_cell.length_a   1.000
_cell.length_b   1.000
_cell.length_c   1.000
_cell.angle_alpha   90.00
_cell.angle_beta   90.00
_cell.angle_gamma   90.00
#
_symmetry.space_group_name_H-M   'P 1'
#
loop_
_entity.id
_entity.type
_entity.pdbx_description
1 polymer ?
#
loop_
_entity_poly.entity_id
_entity_poly.type
_entity_poly.pdbx_seq_one_letter_code
_entity_poly.pdbx_strand_id
1 'polypeptide(L)'
;MSSTEHAEGRAEARTLPPVHESWLPREHSLYRPRHGTQRLALASMIVFFFAPLVALPVFGSPQTTENRRLADFPSPLDGWQFLPNLSAWANDHLSFKADAIAVSDWVSREIFGERPRLGRDTQQPVGPVAPPPTSQPPAPQRQERDTEVVANGYQSVIEGRDDWLYLGYDVQGKCEPSQPLADVVANIARLRDAVEQSGRRFVLVIAPDKTTIEPFYLPKQYAGKDCAAKASDKFWRAMSAERGVVDLRGLLRQESERVNHPLYFEQDTHWTFEGGLLMTRALTNVLNPGAAGSWKVLPGRDWQGPADLPNLIGATGQNRAPMLGLAPDGGDGDRTNWISGDFRTTLTFQRTAGPGMIPAKTAMLADSYTRFATGYLSAVFADITITHVEQLTKDTQAVADRLIPADTVVIEVVERHLAAGVSPVTNPGFVDRMAATVAAHPRR
;
A
#
# COMPACT_ATOMS: atom_id res chain seq x y z
N MET A 1 90.59 49.64 9.06
CA MET A 1 90.35 50.48 7.86
C MET A 1 89.97 49.56 6.71
N SER A 2 88.80 49.81 6.12
CA SER A 2 88.25 49.25 4.85
C SER A 2 88.05 47.72 4.78
N SER A 3 86.85 47.20 5.00
CA SER A 3 85.67 47.18 4.10
C SER A 3 85.84 46.22 2.92
N THR A 4 85.28 45.02 3.05
CA THR A 4 85.08 44.03 1.99
C THR A 4 83.58 43.78 1.89
N GLU A 5 82.94 44.32 0.85
CA GLU A 5 81.52 44.06 0.56
C GLU A 5 81.37 42.73 -0.18
N HIS A 6 80.57 41.84 0.42
CA HIS A 6 80.05 40.62 -0.20
C HIS A 6 78.87 40.96 -1.12
N ALA A 7 78.97 40.58 -2.39
CA ALA A 7 77.84 40.51 -3.31
C ALA A 7 77.38 39.04 -3.41
N GLU A 8 76.31 38.67 -2.69
CA GLU A 8 75.59 37.41 -2.89
C GLU A 8 74.52 37.59 -3.97
N GLY A 9 74.76 37.00 -5.13
CA GLY A 9 73.75 36.81 -6.17
C GLY A 9 72.80 35.67 -5.79
N ARG A 10 71.53 36.00 -5.53
CA ARG A 10 70.44 35.03 -5.37
C ARG A 10 70.14 34.35 -6.72
N ALA A 11 70.42 33.05 -6.83
CA ALA A 11 69.92 32.25 -7.94
C ALA A 11 68.44 31.94 -7.72
N GLU A 12 67.56 32.42 -8.61
CA GLU A 12 66.16 32.03 -8.67
C GLU A 12 66.06 30.54 -9.02
N ALA A 13 65.58 29.72 -8.08
CA ALA A 13 65.21 28.34 -8.36
C ALA A 13 63.98 28.31 -9.27
N ARG A 14 64.17 27.96 -10.54
CA ARG A 14 63.06 27.65 -11.47
C ARG A 14 62.27 26.46 -10.93
N THR A 15 61.08 26.72 -10.39
CA THR A 15 60.10 25.69 -10.07
C THR A 15 59.48 25.15 -11.36
N LEU A 16 59.67 23.86 -11.62
CA LEU A 16 58.98 23.17 -12.71
C LEU A 16 57.46 23.12 -12.42
N PRO A 17 56.60 23.17 -13.44
CA PRO A 17 55.16 23.02 -13.25
C PRO A 17 54.85 21.66 -12.62
N PRO A 18 53.86 21.57 -11.70
CA PRO A 18 53.53 20.31 -11.07
C PRO A 18 53.00 19.32 -12.11
N VAL A 19 53.77 18.26 -12.38
CA VAL A 19 53.38 17.15 -13.25
C VAL A 19 52.99 15.97 -12.39
N HIS A 20 51.83 15.37 -12.65
CA HIS A 20 51.36 14.20 -11.91
C HIS A 20 52.30 13.02 -12.11
N GLU A 21 52.64 12.31 -11.02
CA GLU A 21 53.58 11.18 -10.97
C GLU A 21 53.38 10.06 -12.01
N SER A 22 52.19 9.96 -12.61
CA SER A 22 51.87 8.96 -13.64
C SER A 22 52.28 9.37 -15.06
N TRP A 23 52.71 10.62 -15.24
CA TRP A 23 53.14 11.23 -16.51
C TRP A 23 54.66 11.42 -16.56
N LEU A 24 55.36 11.03 -15.49
CA LEU A 24 56.82 11.03 -15.45
C LEU A 24 57.38 9.90 -16.34
N PRO A 25 58.59 10.06 -16.90
CA PRO A 25 59.28 8.97 -17.58
C PRO A 25 59.43 7.76 -16.65
N ARG A 26 59.35 6.53 -17.20
CA ARG A 26 59.37 5.28 -16.41
C ARG A 26 60.63 5.10 -15.57
N GLU A 27 61.70 5.77 -15.94
CA GLU A 27 63.01 5.77 -15.28
C GLU A 27 63.06 6.71 -14.06
N HIS A 28 62.04 7.54 -13.88
CA HIS A 28 61.99 8.51 -12.79
C HIS A 28 61.60 7.81 -11.47
N SER A 29 62.33 8.08 -10.39
CA SER A 29 62.16 7.42 -9.08
C SER A 29 60.78 7.62 -8.44
N LEU A 30 60.07 8.68 -8.82
CA LEU A 30 58.71 8.99 -8.41
C LEU A 30 57.63 8.50 -9.40
N TYR A 31 57.99 7.78 -10.47
CA TYR A 31 57.01 7.24 -11.41
C TYR A 31 56.18 6.15 -10.76
N ARG A 32 54.87 6.41 -10.60
CA ARG A 32 53.90 5.39 -10.20
C ARG A 32 52.97 5.05 -11.37
N PRO A 33 52.98 3.80 -11.88
CA PRO A 33 52.06 3.39 -12.94
C PRO A 33 50.62 3.35 -12.42
N ARG A 34 49.66 3.79 -13.24
CA ARG A 34 48.22 3.64 -12.92
C ARG A 34 47.88 2.14 -12.88
N HIS A 35 47.61 1.61 -11.68
CA HIS A 35 47.24 0.20 -11.47
C HIS A 35 45.90 -0.14 -12.13
N GLY A 36 45.70 -1.42 -12.48
CA GLY A 36 44.50 -1.90 -13.18
C GLY A 36 43.19 -1.54 -12.49
N THR A 37 43.19 -1.44 -11.16
CA THR A 37 42.06 -0.99 -10.34
C THR A 37 41.67 0.47 -10.58
N GLN A 38 42.62 1.37 -10.84
CA GLN A 38 42.30 2.77 -11.20
C GLN A 38 41.70 2.89 -12.60
N ARG A 39 42.14 2.05 -13.53
CA ARG A 39 41.56 1.99 -14.88
C ARG A 39 40.16 1.40 -14.86
N LEU A 40 39.94 0.37 -14.04
CA LEU A 40 38.63 -0.22 -13.81
C LEU A 40 37.67 0.78 -13.14
N ALA A 41 38.15 1.54 -12.15
CA ALA A 41 37.36 2.58 -11.50
C ALA A 41 37.00 3.72 -12.46
N LEU A 42 37.94 4.14 -13.32
CA LEU A 42 37.67 5.14 -14.35
C LEU A 42 36.69 4.63 -15.40
N ALA A 43 36.82 3.38 -15.85
CA ALA A 43 35.86 2.77 -16.78
C ALA A 43 34.47 2.63 -16.14
N SER A 44 34.40 2.21 -14.88
CA SER A 44 33.14 2.09 -14.13
C SER A 44 32.49 3.45 -13.92
N MET A 45 33.28 4.48 -13.64
CA MET A 45 32.82 5.88 -13.56
C MET A 45 32.24 6.34 -14.90
N ILE A 46 32.95 6.10 -16.01
CA ILE A 46 32.46 6.47 -17.34
C ILE A 46 31.15 5.73 -17.65
N VAL A 47 31.07 4.43 -17.39
CA VAL A 47 29.82 3.67 -17.59
C VAL A 47 28.71 4.23 -16.70
N PHE A 48 28.97 4.47 -15.42
CA PHE A 48 27.96 4.97 -14.49
C PHE A 48 27.41 6.36 -14.88
N PHE A 49 28.28 7.30 -15.28
CA PHE A 49 27.86 8.66 -15.63
C PHE A 49 27.32 8.79 -17.06
N PHE A 50 27.78 7.98 -18.01
CA PHE A 50 27.41 8.12 -19.42
C PHE A 50 26.41 7.06 -19.93
N ALA A 51 26.22 5.93 -19.23
CA ALA A 51 25.20 4.94 -19.62
C ALA A 51 23.77 5.52 -19.65
N PRO A 52 23.33 6.39 -18.72
CA PRO A 52 21.98 6.98 -18.78
C PRO A 52 21.78 7.87 -20.02
N LEU A 53 22.83 8.59 -20.44
CA LEU A 53 22.79 9.47 -21.60
C LEU A 53 22.74 8.69 -22.93
N VAL A 54 23.37 7.52 -22.98
CA VAL A 54 23.33 6.62 -24.15
C VAL A 54 22.04 5.80 -24.18
N ALA A 55 21.45 5.49 -23.03
CA ALA A 55 20.21 4.72 -22.94
C ALA A 55 18.98 5.48 -23.48
N LEU A 56 18.91 6.80 -23.28
CA LEU A 56 17.78 7.64 -23.72
C LEU A 56 17.40 7.52 -25.20
N PRO A 57 18.31 7.65 -26.18
CA PRO A 57 17.97 7.50 -27.59
C PRO A 57 17.68 6.05 -28.02
N VAL A 58 18.13 5.06 -27.25
CA VAL A 58 17.98 3.63 -27.57
C VAL A 58 16.68 3.03 -27.01
N PHE A 59 16.29 3.43 -25.79
CA PHE A 59 15.15 2.86 -25.07
C PHE A 59 13.93 3.79 -25.01
N GLY A 60 14.07 5.05 -25.43
CA GLY A 60 12.99 6.04 -25.43
C GLY A 60 12.67 6.60 -24.04
N SER A 61 11.85 7.64 -23.99
CA SER A 61 11.37 8.22 -22.72
C SER A 61 10.38 7.28 -22.04
N PRO A 62 10.50 7.04 -20.72
CA PRO A 62 9.51 6.26 -19.97
C PRO A 62 8.16 6.97 -19.98
N GLN A 63 7.06 6.19 -20.07
CA GLN A 63 5.72 6.75 -19.98
C GLN A 63 5.38 7.10 -18.53
N THR A 64 5.13 8.39 -18.27
CA THR A 64 4.79 8.89 -16.94
C THR A 64 3.30 8.72 -16.67
N THR A 65 2.96 8.16 -15.51
CA THR A 65 1.58 8.00 -15.01
C THR A 65 1.00 9.27 -14.37
N GLU A 66 1.74 10.39 -14.34
CA GLU A 66 1.26 11.68 -13.84
C GLU A 66 0.91 12.65 -14.97
N ASN A 67 -0.30 13.21 -14.92
CA ASN A 67 -0.82 14.27 -15.82
C ASN A 67 -0.13 15.62 -15.55
N ARG A 68 1.20 15.70 -15.72
CA ARG A 68 1.96 16.95 -15.63
C ARG A 68 2.82 17.13 -16.88
N ARG A 69 3.01 18.37 -17.31
CA ARG A 69 3.89 18.71 -18.44
C ARG A 69 5.35 18.47 -18.01
N LEU A 70 6.05 17.61 -18.73
CA LEU A 70 7.46 17.31 -18.49
C LEU A 70 8.33 18.56 -18.69
N ALA A 71 9.37 18.71 -17.87
CA ALA A 71 10.36 19.76 -18.05
C ALA A 71 11.07 19.61 -19.41
N ASP A 72 11.28 20.73 -20.11
CA ASP A 72 12.05 20.79 -21.35
C ASP A 72 13.55 20.75 -21.05
N PHE A 73 14.38 20.26 -21.99
CA PHE A 73 15.83 20.24 -21.80
C PHE A 73 16.36 21.68 -21.69
N PRO A 74 17.15 22.01 -20.65
CA PRO A 74 17.60 23.38 -20.42
C PRO A 74 18.56 23.87 -21.50
N SER A 75 18.50 25.16 -21.79
CA SER A 75 19.43 25.79 -22.71
C SER A 75 20.76 26.08 -22.00
N PRO A 76 21.92 25.85 -22.63
CA PRO A 76 23.22 26.28 -22.10
C PRO A 76 23.31 27.80 -21.84
N LEU A 77 22.39 28.58 -22.40
CA LEU A 77 22.28 30.03 -22.20
C LEU A 77 21.51 30.41 -20.91
N ASP A 78 20.95 29.44 -20.18
CA ASP A 78 20.17 29.68 -18.96
C ASP A 78 21.03 30.03 -17.74
N GLY A 79 22.36 30.10 -17.91
CA GLY A 79 23.30 30.51 -16.86
C GLY A 79 23.19 29.64 -15.61
N TRP A 80 23.06 30.26 -14.43
CA TRP A 80 22.94 29.53 -13.15
C TRP A 80 21.64 28.72 -13.02
N GLN A 81 20.62 28.98 -13.85
CA GLN A 81 19.39 28.20 -13.89
C GLN A 81 19.52 26.91 -14.70
N PHE A 82 20.60 26.74 -15.46
CA PHE A 82 20.89 25.52 -16.18
C PHE A 82 20.93 24.29 -15.26
N LEU A 83 21.57 24.39 -14.09
CA LEU A 83 21.72 23.26 -13.16
C LEU A 83 20.39 22.85 -12.49
N PRO A 84 19.58 23.78 -11.94
CA PRO A 84 18.23 23.46 -11.47
C PRO A 84 17.33 22.88 -12.56
N ASN A 85 17.33 23.47 -13.76
CA ASN A 85 16.48 23.02 -14.86
C ASN A 85 16.95 21.67 -15.43
N LEU A 86 18.27 21.40 -15.43
CA LEU A 86 18.83 20.10 -15.80
C LEU A 86 18.46 19.03 -14.79
N SER A 87 18.44 19.38 -13.49
CA SER A 87 17.98 18.49 -12.42
C SER A 87 16.49 18.18 -12.55
N ALA A 88 15.65 19.18 -12.86
CA ALA A 88 14.22 19.00 -13.12
C ALA A 88 13.98 18.11 -14.36
N TRP A 89 14.68 18.40 -15.46
CA TRP A 89 14.64 17.60 -16.68
C TRP A 89 15.13 16.16 -16.43
N ALA A 90 16.24 15.98 -15.71
CA ALA A 90 16.76 14.66 -15.38
C ALA A 90 15.79 13.86 -14.51
N ASN A 91 15.15 14.50 -13.52
CA ASN A 91 14.15 13.83 -12.70
C ASN A 91 12.92 13.39 -13.49
N ASP A 92 12.52 14.17 -14.50
CA ASP A 92 11.36 13.87 -15.36
C ASP A 92 11.66 12.87 -16.49
N HIS A 93 12.91 12.83 -17.00
CA HIS A 93 13.25 12.04 -18.21
C HIS A 93 14.24 10.89 -17.96
N LEU A 94 15.02 10.92 -16.87
CA LEU A 94 16.02 9.89 -16.53
C LEU A 94 15.60 9.01 -15.36
N SER A 95 14.30 8.93 -15.05
CA SER A 95 13.76 8.15 -13.92
C SER A 95 13.81 6.64 -14.18
N PHE A 96 15.00 6.06 -14.29
CA PHE A 96 15.25 4.62 -14.28
C PHE A 96 15.02 3.99 -12.90
N LYS A 97 14.16 4.57 -12.04
CA LYS A 97 14.00 4.13 -10.64
C LYS A 97 13.55 2.66 -10.58
N ALA A 98 12.55 2.28 -11.38
CA ALA A 98 12.05 0.90 -11.40
C ALA A 98 13.11 -0.08 -11.92
N ASP A 99 13.79 0.26 -13.03
CA ASP A 99 14.82 -0.61 -13.62
C ASP A 99 16.09 -0.69 -12.74
N ALA A 100 16.49 0.41 -12.11
CA ALA A 100 17.63 0.44 -11.19
C ALA A 100 17.31 -0.29 -9.87
N ILE A 101 16.07 -0.20 -9.38
CA ILE A 101 15.60 -1.01 -8.25
C ILE A 101 15.60 -2.49 -8.64
N ALA A 102 15.06 -2.85 -9.80
CA ALA A 102 15.02 -4.23 -10.29
C ALA A 102 16.43 -4.82 -10.50
N VAL A 103 17.37 -4.04 -11.04
CA VAL A 103 18.78 -4.45 -11.22
C VAL A 103 19.49 -4.55 -9.88
N SER A 104 19.29 -3.58 -8.97
CA SER A 104 19.85 -3.63 -7.61
C SER A 104 19.32 -4.84 -6.83
N ASP A 105 18.04 -5.15 -6.99
CA ASP A 105 17.36 -6.29 -6.38
C ASP A 105 17.84 -7.63 -6.95
N TRP A 106 18.00 -7.72 -8.28
CA TRP A 106 18.63 -8.88 -8.93
C TRP A 106 20.08 -9.09 -8.47
N VAL A 107 20.90 -8.03 -8.44
CA VAL A 107 22.30 -8.09 -7.95
C VAL A 107 22.34 -8.53 -6.49
N SER A 108 21.50 -7.96 -5.63
CA SER A 108 21.48 -8.29 -4.20
C SER A 108 21.06 -9.74 -3.97
N ARG A 109 20.01 -10.21 -4.67
CA ARG A 109 19.52 -11.58 -4.57
C ARG A 109 20.49 -12.61 -5.13
N GLU A 110 21.05 -12.39 -6.32
CA GLU A 110 21.85 -13.41 -7.02
C GLU A 110 23.35 -13.37 -6.70
N ILE A 111 23.91 -12.19 -6.39
CA ILE A 111 25.35 -12.05 -6.15
C ILE A 111 25.68 -12.09 -4.66
N PHE A 112 24.84 -11.45 -3.84
CA PHE A 112 25.11 -11.29 -2.41
C PHE A 112 24.24 -12.21 -1.53
N GLY A 113 23.19 -12.83 -2.08
CA GLY A 113 22.23 -13.62 -1.30
C GLY A 113 21.50 -12.79 -0.23
N GLU A 114 21.53 -11.47 -0.35
CA GLU A 114 20.96 -10.51 0.57
C GLU A 114 19.75 -9.84 -0.09
N ARG A 115 18.63 -9.73 0.63
CA ARG A 115 17.45 -9.01 0.11
C ARG A 115 17.65 -7.50 0.33
N PRO A 116 17.50 -6.66 -0.69
CA PRO A 116 17.70 -5.22 -0.55
C PRO A 116 16.65 -4.63 0.40
N ARG A 117 17.06 -3.71 1.27
CA ARG A 117 16.14 -2.99 2.18
C ARG A 117 15.47 -1.85 1.42
N LEU A 118 14.44 -2.17 0.64
CA LEU A 118 13.63 -1.20 -0.09
C LEU A 118 12.43 -0.79 0.78
N GLY A 119 12.18 0.52 0.91
CA GLY A 119 11.14 1.06 1.82
C GLY A 119 11.65 2.01 2.92
N ARG A 120 12.91 2.47 2.86
CA ARG A 120 13.39 3.62 3.63
C ARG A 120 13.35 4.88 2.76
N ASP A 121 12.32 5.70 2.90
CA ASP A 121 12.30 7.09 2.41
C ASP A 121 13.12 8.03 3.30
N THR A 122 14.19 7.54 3.91
CA THR A 122 15.24 8.44 4.38
C THR A 122 16.16 8.70 3.20
N GLN A 123 15.99 9.84 2.53
CA GLN A 123 17.07 10.52 1.83
C GLN A 123 18.27 10.61 2.79
N GLN A 124 19.17 9.64 2.75
CA GLN A 124 20.56 9.89 3.07
C GLN A 124 21.18 10.41 1.79
N PRO A 125 21.55 11.70 1.71
CA PRO A 125 22.27 12.19 0.56
C PRO A 125 23.64 11.53 0.55
N VAL A 126 23.81 10.53 -0.31
CA VAL A 126 25.12 10.00 -0.67
C VAL A 126 25.73 10.97 -1.68
N GLY A 127 26.36 12.02 -1.16
CA GLY A 127 27.07 13.03 -1.94
C GLY A 127 28.15 13.69 -1.08
N PRO A 128 29.33 14.04 -1.64
CA PRO A 128 30.48 14.49 -0.85
C PRO A 128 30.35 15.92 -0.28
N VAL A 129 29.21 16.61 -0.46
CA VAL A 129 29.02 18.00 -0.04
C VAL A 129 27.62 18.18 0.55
N ALA A 130 27.55 18.63 1.81
CA ALA A 130 26.29 19.02 2.45
C ALA A 130 25.87 20.44 1.98
N PRO A 131 24.58 20.69 1.69
CA PRO A 131 24.11 22.04 1.39
C PRO A 131 24.03 22.90 2.67
N PRO A 132 24.25 24.23 2.58
CA PRO A 132 24.13 25.13 3.71
C PRO A 132 22.66 25.32 4.16
N PRO A 133 22.39 25.62 5.44
CA PRO A 133 21.04 25.73 5.96
C PRO A 133 20.32 26.98 5.43
N THR A 134 19.22 26.79 4.70
CA THR A 134 18.31 27.86 4.32
C THR A 134 17.29 28.12 5.43
N SER A 135 17.29 29.33 5.96
CA SER A 135 16.26 29.86 6.85
C SER A 135 15.05 30.35 6.05
N GLN A 136 13.99 29.54 5.95
CA GLN A 136 12.65 30.02 5.61
C GLN A 136 11.63 29.45 6.61
N PRO A 137 10.64 30.24 7.06
CA PRO A 137 9.61 29.76 7.98
C PRO A 137 8.69 28.75 7.26
N PRO A 138 8.22 27.69 7.94
CA PRO A 138 7.39 26.68 7.30
C PRO A 138 6.02 27.26 6.92
N ALA A 139 5.66 27.12 5.65
CA ALA A 139 4.29 27.30 5.17
C ALA A 139 3.37 26.24 5.79
N PRO A 140 2.07 26.52 5.99
CA PRO A 140 1.16 25.60 6.66
C PRO A 140 0.99 24.30 5.87
N GLN A 141 1.35 23.19 6.51
CA GLN A 141 1.23 21.84 5.97
C GLN A 141 -0.24 21.48 5.75
N ARG A 142 -0.64 21.20 4.50
CA ARG A 142 -1.80 20.35 4.22
C ARG A 142 -1.44 18.93 4.67
N GLN A 143 -2.17 18.41 5.65
CA GLN A 143 -2.08 17.00 6.05
C GLN A 143 -2.70 16.12 4.95
N GLU A 144 -1.89 15.71 3.98
CA GLU A 144 -2.11 14.46 3.26
C GLU A 144 -1.58 13.34 4.17
N ARG A 145 -2.52 12.61 4.80
CA ARG A 145 -2.24 11.42 5.60
C ARG A 145 -2.29 10.19 4.70
N ASP A 146 -1.30 10.07 3.83
CA ASP A 146 -0.96 8.80 3.19
C ASP A 146 0.34 8.29 3.82
N THR A 147 0.17 7.28 4.68
CA THR A 147 1.13 6.22 5.01
C THR A 147 2.63 6.55 5.02
N GLU A 148 3.12 7.23 6.04
CA GLU A 148 4.57 7.22 6.33
C GLU A 148 4.83 7.14 7.84
N VAL A 149 4.82 5.93 8.39
CA VAL A 149 5.41 5.63 9.71
C VAL A 149 6.14 4.29 9.63
N VAL A 150 7.34 4.28 9.05
CA VAL A 150 8.29 3.18 9.24
C VAL A 150 9.17 3.52 10.43
N ALA A 151 8.72 3.11 11.63
CA ALA A 151 9.54 3.09 12.83
C ALA A 151 9.79 1.62 13.23
N ASN A 152 11.00 1.32 13.74
CA ASN A 152 11.35 0.07 14.44
C ASN A 152 11.42 -1.24 13.62
N GLY A 153 12.18 -1.28 12.53
CA GLY A 153 12.63 -2.56 11.93
C GLY A 153 11.55 -3.41 11.22
N TYR A 154 10.28 -3.00 11.28
CA TYR A 154 9.21 -3.51 10.44
C TYR A 154 9.49 -3.13 8.97
N GLN A 155 9.28 -4.08 8.07
CA GLN A 155 9.37 -3.84 6.63
C GLN A 155 7.99 -3.41 6.12
N SER A 156 7.92 -2.61 5.05
CA SER A 156 6.63 -2.26 4.41
C SER A 156 5.95 -3.49 3.80
N VAL A 157 6.76 -4.42 3.28
CA VAL A 157 6.32 -5.72 2.75
C VAL A 157 7.16 -6.83 3.39
N ILE A 158 6.51 -7.91 3.78
CA ILE A 158 7.16 -9.14 4.23
C ILE A 158 7.15 -10.11 3.05
N GLU A 159 8.31 -10.38 2.47
CA GLU A 159 8.49 -11.38 1.42
C GLU A 159 8.48 -12.80 1.99
N GLY A 160 7.43 -13.55 1.65
CA GLY A 160 7.22 -14.95 2.01
C GLY A 160 7.98 -15.95 1.12
N ARG A 161 7.50 -17.19 1.17
CA ARG A 161 7.90 -18.30 0.30
C ARG A 161 6.96 -18.35 -0.91
N ASP A 162 7.41 -19.00 -1.98
CA ASP A 162 6.60 -19.24 -3.18
C ASP A 162 5.98 -17.94 -3.76
N ASP A 163 6.78 -16.87 -3.76
CA ASP A 163 6.42 -15.52 -4.25
C ASP A 163 5.26 -14.81 -3.52
N TRP A 164 4.84 -15.33 -2.36
CA TRP A 164 3.87 -14.65 -1.51
C TRP A 164 4.44 -13.36 -0.91
N LEU A 165 3.69 -12.27 -0.99
CA LEU A 165 4.01 -11.01 -0.31
C LEU A 165 2.97 -10.74 0.77
N TYR A 166 3.36 -10.13 1.88
CA TYR A 166 2.43 -9.71 2.93
C TYR A 166 2.62 -8.25 3.27
N LEU A 167 1.54 -7.56 3.64
CA LEU A 167 1.65 -6.19 4.13
C LEU A 167 2.33 -6.18 5.50
N GLY A 168 3.42 -5.44 5.65
CA GLY A 168 4.09 -5.34 6.94
C GLY A 168 3.23 -4.68 8.03
N TYR A 169 2.28 -3.84 7.62
CA TYR A 169 1.33 -3.20 8.53
C TYR A 169 0.37 -4.19 9.20
N ASP A 170 0.15 -5.38 8.62
CA ASP A 170 -0.58 -6.49 9.29
C ASP A 170 0.08 -6.87 10.63
N VAL A 171 1.40 -6.64 10.75
CA VAL A 171 2.20 -6.93 11.93
C VAL A 171 2.40 -5.66 12.76
N GLN A 172 2.91 -4.59 12.14
CA GLN A 172 3.22 -3.34 12.84
C GLN A 172 1.98 -2.78 13.54
N GLY A 173 0.84 -2.70 12.85
CA GLY A 173 -0.39 -2.15 13.42
C GLY A 173 -0.87 -2.90 14.67
N LYS A 174 -0.67 -4.21 14.72
CA LYS A 174 -1.02 -5.05 15.89
C LYS A 174 -0.05 -4.87 17.06
N CYS A 175 1.21 -4.60 16.75
CA CYS A 175 2.29 -4.47 17.74
C CYS A 175 2.44 -3.06 18.30
N GLU A 176 2.09 -2.06 17.50
CA GLU A 176 2.15 -0.64 17.83
C GLU A 176 0.77 0.01 17.61
N PRO A 177 -0.27 -0.44 18.34
CA PRO A 177 -1.62 0.07 18.13
C PRO A 177 -1.73 1.52 18.61
N SER A 178 -2.44 2.34 17.84
CA SER A 178 -2.73 3.75 18.16
C SER A 178 -3.78 3.91 19.26
N GLN A 179 -4.60 2.88 19.51
CA GLN A 179 -5.59 2.85 20.59
C GLN A 179 -5.57 1.49 21.31
N PRO A 180 -5.85 1.45 22.62
CA PRO A 180 -6.08 0.20 23.33
C PRO A 180 -7.22 -0.62 22.70
N LEU A 181 -7.05 -1.94 22.58
CA LEU A 181 -8.10 -2.84 22.09
C LEU A 181 -9.43 -2.69 22.84
N ALA A 182 -9.38 -2.42 24.14
CA ALA A 182 -10.59 -2.21 24.95
C ALA A 182 -11.43 -1.02 24.46
N ASP A 183 -10.78 0.06 24.03
CA ASP A 183 -11.46 1.26 23.52
C ASP A 183 -12.06 0.99 22.13
N VAL A 184 -11.35 0.24 21.29
CA VAL A 184 -11.86 -0.22 19.98
C VAL A 184 -13.13 -1.04 20.16
N VAL A 185 -13.09 -2.05 21.04
CA VAL A 185 -14.25 -2.91 21.36
C VAL A 185 -15.40 -2.09 21.93
N ALA A 186 -15.12 -1.19 22.87
CA ALA A 186 -16.14 -0.32 23.47
C ALA A 186 -16.80 0.59 22.43
N ASN A 187 -16.04 1.16 21.50
CA ASN A 187 -16.60 2.01 20.44
C ASN A 187 -17.44 1.23 19.43
N ILE A 188 -17.05 -0.01 19.09
CA ILE A 188 -17.89 -0.91 18.28
C ILE A 188 -19.20 -1.23 19.02
N ALA A 189 -19.14 -1.57 20.30
CA ALA A 189 -20.32 -1.86 21.10
C ALA A 189 -21.26 -0.64 21.17
N ARG A 190 -20.72 0.56 21.40
CA ARG A 190 -21.50 1.82 21.39
C ARG A 190 -22.16 2.09 20.04
N LEU A 191 -21.43 1.88 18.94
CA LEU A 191 -21.98 2.06 17.60
C LEU A 191 -23.10 1.06 17.30
N ARG A 192 -22.89 -0.22 17.61
CA ARG A 192 -23.92 -1.25 17.53
C ARG A 192 -25.16 -0.85 18.32
N ASP A 193 -24.99 -0.52 19.59
CA ASP A 193 -26.11 -0.24 20.48
C ASP A 193 -26.90 0.99 20.00
N ALA A 194 -26.23 2.03 19.47
CA ALA A 194 -26.91 3.17 18.88
C ALA A 194 -27.72 2.83 17.62
N VAL A 195 -27.16 1.98 16.73
CA VAL A 195 -27.85 1.49 15.55
C VAL A 195 -29.06 0.64 15.94
N GLU A 196 -28.88 -0.32 16.84
CA GLU A 196 -29.93 -1.23 17.31
C GLU A 196 -31.06 -0.49 18.04
N GLN A 197 -30.73 0.46 18.93
CA GLN A 197 -31.72 1.29 19.63
C GLN A 197 -32.51 2.19 18.68
N SER A 198 -31.94 2.53 17.52
CA SER A 198 -32.65 3.26 16.47
C SER A 198 -33.60 2.39 15.65
N GLY A 199 -33.80 1.11 16.01
CA GLY A 199 -34.67 0.16 15.30
C GLY A 199 -34.06 -0.44 14.04
N ARG A 200 -32.75 -0.25 13.81
CA ARG A 200 -32.01 -0.81 12.67
C ARG A 200 -31.27 -2.06 13.10
N ARG A 201 -31.03 -2.98 12.15
CA ARG A 201 -30.13 -4.11 12.37
C ARG A 201 -28.68 -3.70 12.21
N PHE A 202 -27.79 -4.18 13.07
CA PHE A 202 -26.34 -3.96 12.96
C PHE A 202 -25.62 -5.28 12.64
N VAL A 203 -24.67 -5.24 11.70
CA VAL A 203 -23.73 -6.33 11.43
C VAL A 203 -22.33 -5.76 11.20
N LEU A 204 -21.33 -6.32 11.86
CA LEU A 204 -19.91 -6.04 11.61
C LEU A 204 -19.27 -7.28 10.99
N VAL A 205 -18.76 -7.16 9.78
CA VAL A 205 -17.91 -8.14 9.13
C VAL A 205 -16.46 -7.70 9.32
N ILE A 206 -15.62 -8.57 9.86
CA ILE A 206 -14.19 -8.29 9.96
C ILE A 206 -13.48 -9.13 8.91
N ALA A 207 -12.88 -8.49 7.91
CA ALA A 207 -12.02 -9.18 6.96
C ALA A 207 -10.70 -9.55 7.67
N PRO A 208 -10.38 -10.84 7.85
CA PRO A 208 -9.12 -11.20 8.49
C PRO A 208 -7.93 -10.84 7.61
N ASP A 209 -6.80 -10.54 8.25
CA ASP A 209 -5.59 -10.24 7.50
C ASP A 209 -5.08 -11.49 6.76
N LYS A 210 -4.38 -11.28 5.64
CA LYS A 210 -3.75 -12.39 4.91
C LYS A 210 -2.75 -13.14 5.79
N THR A 211 -2.03 -12.42 6.66
CA THR A 211 -1.13 -13.02 7.67
C THR A 211 -1.85 -13.90 8.70
N THR A 212 -3.16 -13.70 8.92
CA THR A 212 -3.98 -14.50 9.84
C THR A 212 -4.55 -15.75 9.17
N ILE A 213 -4.93 -15.66 7.88
CA ILE A 213 -5.53 -16.78 7.14
C ILE A 213 -4.48 -17.67 6.51
N GLU A 214 -3.46 -17.09 5.89
CA GLU A 214 -2.43 -17.77 5.11
C GLU A 214 -1.04 -17.63 5.77
N PRO A 215 -0.83 -18.02 7.04
CA PRO A 215 0.47 -17.84 7.70
C PRO A 215 1.55 -18.80 7.17
N PHE A 216 1.17 -19.81 6.38
CA PHE A 216 2.09 -20.87 5.95
C PHE A 216 3.23 -20.33 5.09
N TYR A 217 2.97 -19.39 4.18
CA TYR A 217 4.00 -18.84 3.29
C TYR A 217 4.84 -17.73 3.94
N LEU A 218 4.50 -17.28 5.16
CA LEU A 218 5.36 -16.34 5.88
C LEU A 218 6.76 -16.93 6.14
N PRO A 219 7.82 -16.10 6.14
CA PRO A 219 9.16 -16.58 6.48
C PRO A 219 9.22 -17.04 7.94
N LYS A 220 10.17 -17.93 8.24
CA LYS A 220 10.32 -18.47 9.61
C LYS A 220 10.57 -17.37 10.65
N GLN A 221 11.23 -16.27 10.26
CA GLN A 221 11.52 -15.12 11.10
C GLN A 221 11.20 -13.83 10.36
N TYR A 222 10.57 -12.88 11.06
CA TYR A 222 10.32 -11.51 10.62
C TYR A 222 10.08 -10.63 11.85
N ALA A 223 10.30 -9.31 11.71
CA ALA A 223 10.11 -8.37 12.80
C ALA A 223 8.67 -8.45 13.35
N GLY A 224 8.53 -8.57 14.67
CA GLY A 224 7.22 -8.59 15.36
C GLY A 224 6.38 -9.85 15.24
N LYS A 225 6.89 -10.95 14.67
CA LYS A 225 6.17 -12.24 14.53
C LYS A 225 5.41 -12.66 15.79
N ASP A 226 6.11 -12.83 16.91
CA ASP A 226 5.51 -13.32 18.16
C ASP A 226 4.52 -12.32 18.77
N CYS A 227 4.80 -11.03 18.60
CA CYS A 227 3.94 -9.97 19.06
C CYS A 227 2.61 -9.96 18.26
N ALA A 228 2.68 -9.99 16.93
CA ALA A 228 1.51 -9.95 16.06
C ALA A 228 0.63 -11.20 16.23
N ALA A 229 1.22 -12.39 16.41
CA ALA A 229 0.46 -13.60 16.70
C ALA A 229 -0.34 -13.47 18.01
N LYS A 230 0.31 -13.05 19.11
CA LYS A 230 -0.36 -12.83 20.41
C LYS A 230 -1.42 -11.74 20.35
N ALA A 231 -1.15 -10.66 19.63
CA ALA A 231 -2.06 -9.54 19.45
C ALA A 231 -3.29 -9.93 18.62
N SER A 232 -3.10 -10.67 17.52
CA SER A 232 -4.20 -11.20 16.70
C SER A 232 -5.08 -12.17 17.50
N ASP A 233 -4.48 -13.08 18.28
CA ASP A 233 -5.25 -13.98 19.17
C ASP A 233 -6.07 -13.20 20.20
N LYS A 234 -5.49 -12.16 20.80
CA LYS A 234 -6.20 -11.30 21.77
C LYS A 234 -7.33 -10.52 21.09
N PHE A 235 -7.07 -9.95 19.92
CA PHE A 235 -8.04 -9.21 19.11
C PHE A 235 -9.24 -10.09 18.79
N TRP A 236 -9.02 -11.26 18.20
CA TRP A 236 -10.10 -12.14 17.78
C TRP A 236 -10.87 -12.76 18.95
N ARG A 237 -10.21 -13.08 20.08
CA ARG A 237 -10.93 -13.49 21.29
C ARG A 237 -11.90 -12.43 21.80
N ALA A 238 -11.54 -11.15 21.69
CA ALA A 238 -12.39 -10.04 22.10
C ALA A 238 -13.51 -9.79 21.08
N MET A 239 -13.16 -9.64 19.80
CA MET A 239 -14.11 -9.27 18.75
C MET A 239 -15.12 -10.36 18.44
N SER A 240 -14.73 -11.64 18.39
CA SER A 240 -15.66 -12.74 18.09
C SER A 240 -16.67 -13.00 19.22
N ALA A 241 -16.46 -12.41 20.41
CA ALA A 241 -17.44 -12.44 21.51
C ALA A 241 -18.49 -11.32 21.41
N GLU A 242 -18.25 -10.30 20.57
CA GLU A 242 -19.18 -9.17 20.42
C GLU A 242 -20.40 -9.54 19.58
N ARG A 243 -21.58 -9.07 20.01
CA ARG A 243 -22.82 -9.26 19.26
C ARG A 243 -22.75 -8.58 17.91
N GLY A 244 -23.29 -9.24 16.88
CA GLY A 244 -23.36 -8.72 15.52
C GLY A 244 -22.06 -8.84 14.73
N VAL A 245 -20.99 -9.39 15.32
CA VAL A 245 -19.73 -9.66 14.61
C VAL A 245 -19.79 -10.96 13.83
N VAL A 246 -19.34 -10.93 12.58
CA VAL A 246 -19.18 -12.09 11.70
C VAL A 246 -17.69 -12.39 11.56
N ASP A 247 -17.24 -13.47 12.20
CA ASP A 247 -15.87 -13.99 12.09
C ASP A 247 -15.75 -14.92 10.88
N LEU A 248 -15.04 -14.46 9.85
CA LEU A 248 -14.87 -15.20 8.60
C LEU A 248 -13.73 -16.22 8.64
N ARG A 249 -12.90 -16.26 9.69
CA ARG A 249 -11.64 -17.03 9.67
C ARG A 249 -11.86 -18.53 9.51
N GLY A 250 -12.82 -19.09 10.24
CA GLY A 250 -13.16 -20.51 10.13
C GLY A 250 -13.72 -20.85 8.75
N LEU A 251 -14.60 -19.98 8.23
CA LEU A 251 -15.23 -20.16 6.93
C LEU A 251 -14.20 -20.09 5.79
N LEU A 252 -13.29 -19.11 5.81
CA LEU A 252 -12.24 -18.95 4.80
C LEU A 252 -11.30 -20.15 4.77
N ARG A 253 -10.87 -20.66 5.93
CA ARG A 253 -10.03 -21.88 6.00
C ARG A 253 -10.75 -23.11 5.46
N GLN A 254 -12.00 -23.33 5.90
CA GLN A 254 -12.80 -24.45 5.45
C GLN A 254 -13.04 -24.41 3.93
N GLU A 255 -13.31 -23.23 3.39
CA GLU A 255 -13.55 -23.10 1.95
C GLU A 255 -12.26 -23.27 1.15
N SER A 256 -11.14 -22.68 1.59
CA SER A 256 -9.80 -22.88 1.00
C SER A 256 -9.43 -24.37 0.92
N GLU A 257 -9.67 -25.13 2.00
CA GLU A 257 -9.50 -26.59 2.02
C GLU A 257 -10.46 -27.30 1.04
N ARG A 258 -11.71 -26.86 0.95
CA ARG A 258 -12.73 -27.45 0.07
C ARG A 258 -12.42 -27.25 -1.42
N VAL A 259 -11.96 -26.06 -1.80
CA VAL A 259 -11.61 -25.72 -3.19
C VAL A 259 -10.17 -26.08 -3.54
N ASN A 260 -9.35 -26.42 -2.53
CA ASN A 260 -7.95 -26.79 -2.67
C ASN A 260 -7.08 -25.69 -3.31
N HIS A 261 -7.37 -24.43 -2.97
CA HIS A 261 -6.50 -23.29 -3.26
C HIS A 261 -6.80 -22.12 -2.32
N PRO A 262 -5.85 -21.19 -2.12
CA PRO A 262 -6.04 -20.02 -1.29
C PRO A 262 -7.16 -19.10 -1.78
N LEU A 263 -7.80 -18.42 -0.83
CA LEU A 263 -8.81 -17.38 -1.10
C LEU A 263 -8.23 -15.96 -0.99
N TYR A 264 -6.91 -15.84 -1.03
CA TYR A 264 -6.17 -14.58 -1.08
C TYR A 264 -5.24 -14.56 -2.27
N PHE A 265 -5.01 -13.37 -2.81
CA PHE A 265 -3.99 -13.16 -3.83
C PHE A 265 -2.59 -13.28 -3.21
N GLU A 266 -1.67 -13.89 -3.94
CA GLU A 266 -0.31 -14.18 -3.45
C GLU A 266 0.47 -12.89 -3.20
N GLN A 267 0.39 -11.94 -4.15
CA GLN A 267 1.12 -10.68 -4.12
C GLN A 267 0.25 -9.47 -3.76
N ASP A 268 -0.97 -9.67 -3.28
CA ASP A 268 -1.87 -8.57 -2.96
C ASP A 268 -2.48 -8.72 -1.56
N THR A 269 -2.81 -7.61 -0.90
CA THR A 269 -3.36 -7.66 0.46
C THR A 269 -4.74 -8.31 0.55
N HIS A 270 -5.52 -8.28 -0.53
CA HIS A 270 -6.92 -8.63 -0.55
C HIS A 270 -7.18 -10.12 -0.74
N TRP A 271 -8.38 -10.55 -0.34
CA TRP A 271 -8.94 -11.82 -0.77
C TRP A 271 -9.21 -11.85 -2.28
N THR A 272 -9.43 -13.03 -2.84
CA THR A 272 -9.90 -13.19 -4.23
C THR A 272 -11.41 -12.91 -4.33
N PHE A 273 -11.96 -12.96 -5.56
CA PHE A 273 -13.41 -12.91 -5.77
C PHE A 273 -14.14 -14.05 -5.03
N GLU A 274 -13.54 -15.23 -4.91
CA GLU A 274 -14.14 -16.32 -4.14
C GLU A 274 -14.17 -16.02 -2.63
N GLY A 275 -13.15 -15.34 -2.08
CA GLY A 275 -13.21 -14.81 -0.73
C GLY A 275 -14.32 -13.76 -0.55
N GLY A 276 -14.50 -12.88 -1.53
CA GLY A 276 -15.61 -11.93 -1.57
C GLY A 276 -17.00 -12.58 -1.67
N LEU A 277 -17.12 -13.67 -2.43
CA LEU A 277 -18.32 -14.49 -2.52
C LEU A 277 -18.63 -15.17 -1.18
N LEU A 278 -17.61 -15.69 -0.49
CA LEU A 278 -17.75 -16.29 0.82
C LEU A 278 -18.24 -15.27 1.85
N MET A 279 -17.65 -14.07 1.89
CA MET A 279 -18.12 -12.98 2.75
C MET A 279 -19.59 -12.64 2.46
N THR A 280 -19.96 -12.54 1.17
CA THR A 280 -21.33 -12.25 0.75
C THR A 280 -22.32 -13.34 1.18
N ARG A 281 -21.92 -14.62 1.09
CA ARG A 281 -22.70 -15.76 1.58
C ARG A 281 -22.87 -15.73 3.09
N ALA A 282 -21.79 -15.47 3.83
CA ALA A 282 -21.83 -15.37 5.29
C ALA A 282 -22.75 -14.23 5.75
N LEU A 283 -22.62 -13.05 5.13
CA LEU A 283 -23.49 -11.90 5.40
C LEU A 283 -24.95 -12.21 5.08
N THR A 284 -25.23 -12.89 3.96
CA THR A 284 -26.59 -13.30 3.60
C THR A 284 -27.17 -14.28 4.61
N ASN A 285 -26.41 -15.26 5.07
CA ASN A 285 -26.87 -16.21 6.07
C ASN A 285 -27.22 -15.54 7.41
N VAL A 286 -26.54 -14.44 7.75
CA VAL A 286 -26.90 -13.61 8.91
C VAL A 286 -28.18 -12.83 8.63
N LEU A 287 -28.24 -12.10 7.51
CA LEU A 287 -29.30 -11.13 7.24
C LEU A 287 -30.64 -11.77 6.80
N ASN A 288 -30.57 -12.84 6.00
CA ASN A 288 -31.71 -13.59 5.50
C ASN A 288 -31.41 -15.11 5.54
N PRO A 289 -31.52 -15.75 6.72
CA PRO A 289 -31.16 -17.17 6.89
C PRO A 289 -31.86 -18.08 5.88
N GLY A 290 -31.09 -18.96 5.24
CA GLY A 290 -31.58 -19.90 4.23
C GLY A 290 -31.65 -19.34 2.80
N ALA A 291 -31.59 -18.02 2.60
CA ALA A 291 -31.64 -17.42 1.27
C ALA A 291 -30.47 -17.87 0.37
N ALA A 292 -29.28 -18.07 0.93
CA ALA A 292 -28.13 -18.57 0.17
C ALA A 292 -28.26 -20.03 -0.30
N GLY A 293 -29.30 -20.76 0.16
CA GLY A 293 -29.55 -22.16 -0.23
C GLY A 293 -30.01 -22.32 -1.68
N SER A 294 -30.61 -21.29 -2.29
CA SER A 294 -31.00 -21.32 -3.70
C SER A 294 -29.87 -20.88 -4.64
N TRP A 295 -28.74 -20.38 -4.13
CA TRP A 295 -27.72 -19.78 -4.98
C TRP A 295 -27.06 -20.79 -5.90
N LYS A 296 -26.96 -20.43 -7.18
CA LYS A 296 -26.11 -21.10 -8.15
C LYS A 296 -24.93 -20.21 -8.51
N VAL A 297 -23.72 -20.69 -8.23
CA VAL A 297 -22.48 -20.06 -8.70
C VAL A 297 -22.27 -20.45 -10.14
N LEU A 298 -22.07 -19.45 -11.00
CA LEU A 298 -21.94 -19.63 -12.43
C LEU A 298 -20.47 -19.44 -12.85
N PRO A 299 -20.04 -20.10 -13.94
CA PRO A 299 -18.74 -19.81 -14.55
C PRO A 299 -18.56 -18.31 -14.77
N GLY A 300 -17.36 -17.83 -14.46
CA GLY A 300 -16.98 -16.44 -14.60
C GLY A 300 -16.09 -16.17 -15.80
N ARG A 301 -15.66 -14.91 -15.91
CA ARG A 301 -14.52 -14.55 -16.76
C ARG A 301 -13.24 -14.52 -15.93
N ASP A 302 -12.11 -14.77 -16.57
CA ASP A 302 -10.82 -14.50 -15.93
C ASP A 302 -10.62 -13.01 -15.79
N TRP A 303 -10.22 -12.58 -14.59
CA TRP A 303 -9.86 -11.21 -14.30
C TRP A 303 -8.35 -11.08 -14.11
N GLN A 304 -7.81 -9.97 -14.60
CA GLN A 304 -6.43 -9.55 -14.35
C GLN A 304 -6.42 -8.09 -13.90
N GLY A 305 -5.58 -7.76 -12.94
CA GLY A 305 -5.37 -6.39 -12.50
C GLY A 305 -4.11 -6.24 -11.64
N PRO A 306 -3.67 -5.01 -11.37
CA PRO A 306 -2.43 -4.77 -10.64
C PRO A 306 -2.53 -5.32 -9.22
N ALA A 307 -1.44 -5.95 -8.75
CA ALA A 307 -1.26 -6.32 -7.36
C ALA A 307 -0.73 -5.11 -6.55
N ASP A 308 -1.21 -4.93 -5.31
CA ASP A 308 -0.89 -3.76 -4.50
C ASP A 308 0.50 -3.81 -3.82
N LEU A 309 0.99 -4.97 -3.37
CA LEU A 309 2.24 -5.09 -2.61
C LEU A 309 3.53 -4.90 -3.43
N PRO A 310 3.67 -5.37 -4.69
CA PRO A 310 4.90 -5.24 -5.44
C PRO A 310 5.38 -3.79 -5.57
N ASN A 311 4.44 -2.85 -5.76
CA ASN A 311 4.75 -1.43 -5.90
C ASN A 311 5.45 -0.86 -4.65
N LEU A 312 5.16 -1.39 -3.46
CA LEU A 312 5.75 -0.94 -2.20
C LEU A 312 7.24 -1.31 -2.06
N ILE A 313 7.72 -2.24 -2.89
CA ILE A 313 9.13 -2.64 -3.00
C ILE A 313 9.73 -2.30 -4.36
N GLY A 314 9.08 -1.42 -5.13
CA GLY A 314 9.55 -0.99 -6.45
C GLY A 314 9.48 -2.06 -7.54
N ALA A 315 8.68 -3.10 -7.34
CA ALA A 315 8.38 -4.13 -8.33
C ALA A 315 6.99 -3.90 -8.94
N THR A 316 6.67 -4.65 -10.00
CA THR A 316 5.32 -4.71 -10.56
C THR A 316 4.77 -6.12 -10.39
N GLY A 317 3.46 -6.26 -10.27
CA GLY A 317 2.80 -7.56 -10.24
C GLY A 317 1.35 -7.48 -10.69
N GLN A 318 0.80 -8.64 -11.03
CA GLN A 318 -0.55 -8.77 -11.55
C GLN A 318 -1.26 -9.90 -10.80
N ASN A 319 -2.44 -9.59 -10.30
CA ASN A 319 -3.37 -10.57 -9.77
C ASN A 319 -4.12 -11.25 -10.91
N ARG A 320 -4.41 -12.53 -10.73
CA ARG A 320 -5.30 -13.31 -11.60
C ARG A 320 -6.28 -14.09 -10.74
N ALA A 321 -7.57 -14.03 -11.06
CA ALA A 321 -8.58 -14.85 -10.40
C ALA A 321 -9.82 -15.02 -11.30
N PRO A 322 -10.55 -16.13 -11.15
CA PRO A 322 -11.85 -16.28 -11.77
C PRO A 322 -12.82 -15.29 -11.12
N MET A 323 -13.49 -14.50 -11.95
CA MET A 323 -14.54 -13.58 -11.50
C MET A 323 -15.89 -14.22 -11.77
N LEU A 324 -16.30 -15.11 -10.84
CA LEU A 324 -17.47 -15.98 -10.94
C LEU A 324 -18.78 -15.19 -11.05
N GLY A 325 -19.77 -15.74 -11.75
CA GLY A 325 -21.14 -15.23 -11.78
C GLY A 325 -21.97 -15.78 -10.61
N LEU A 326 -23.10 -15.15 -10.32
CA LEU A 326 -24.01 -15.57 -9.25
C LEU A 326 -25.48 -15.38 -9.64
N ALA A 327 -26.24 -16.48 -9.58
CA ALA A 327 -27.69 -16.50 -9.71
C ALA A 327 -28.32 -16.79 -8.33
N PRO A 328 -28.86 -15.78 -7.62
CA PRO A 328 -29.44 -15.95 -6.29
C PRO A 328 -30.68 -16.86 -6.28
N ASP A 329 -31.41 -16.90 -7.38
CA ASP A 329 -32.63 -17.70 -7.55
C ASP A 329 -32.36 -19.15 -7.98
N GLY A 330 -31.10 -19.50 -8.23
CA GLY A 330 -30.70 -20.84 -8.67
C GLY A 330 -30.88 -21.10 -10.16
N GLY A 331 -31.33 -20.09 -10.92
CA GLY A 331 -31.44 -20.17 -12.37
C GLY A 331 -30.09 -20.03 -13.08
N ASP A 332 -30.14 -19.86 -14.40
CA ASP A 332 -28.93 -19.75 -15.24
C ASP A 332 -28.49 -18.30 -15.51
N GLY A 333 -29.24 -17.32 -15.03
CA GLY A 333 -28.96 -15.90 -15.26
C GLY A 333 -27.97 -15.32 -14.25
N ASP A 334 -26.79 -14.91 -14.71
CA ASP A 334 -25.84 -14.17 -13.87
C ASP A 334 -26.42 -12.81 -13.50
N ARG A 335 -26.50 -12.54 -12.18
CA ARG A 335 -27.02 -11.28 -11.65
C ARG A 335 -25.92 -10.38 -11.10
N THR A 336 -24.65 -10.76 -11.18
CA THR A 336 -23.54 -9.93 -10.74
C THR A 336 -23.41 -8.65 -11.57
N ASN A 337 -23.11 -7.54 -10.90
CA ASN A 337 -22.79 -6.27 -11.53
C ASN A 337 -21.48 -5.72 -10.97
N TRP A 338 -20.42 -5.88 -11.75
CA TRP A 338 -19.08 -5.44 -11.39
C TRP A 338 -18.88 -3.97 -11.71
N ILE A 339 -18.37 -3.21 -10.75
CA ILE A 339 -17.99 -1.82 -10.98
C ILE A 339 -16.70 -1.74 -11.78
N SER A 340 -16.65 -0.85 -12.77
CA SER A 340 -15.43 -0.50 -13.51
C SER A 340 -14.80 0.82 -13.02
N GLY A 341 -15.38 1.47 -12.00
CA GLY A 341 -14.99 2.78 -11.49
C GLY A 341 -14.28 2.75 -10.13
N ASP A 342 -13.97 3.94 -9.60
CA ASP A 342 -13.31 4.11 -8.30
C ASP A 342 -14.22 3.68 -7.14
N PHE A 343 -13.81 2.63 -6.42
CA PHE A 343 -14.51 2.12 -5.24
C PHE A 343 -14.55 3.12 -4.08
N ARG A 344 -13.75 4.21 -4.14
CA ARG A 344 -13.84 5.31 -3.17
C ARG A 344 -15.11 6.14 -3.31
N THR A 345 -15.88 5.98 -4.40
CA THR A 345 -17.20 6.62 -4.57
C THR A 345 -18.31 5.80 -3.90
N THR A 346 -19.39 6.46 -3.46
CA THR A 346 -20.57 5.75 -2.94
C THR A 346 -21.25 4.99 -4.08
N LEU A 347 -21.44 3.68 -3.88
CA LEU A 347 -22.13 2.80 -4.82
C LEU A 347 -23.58 2.59 -4.35
N THR A 348 -24.49 2.45 -5.30
CA THR A 348 -25.90 2.14 -4.99
C THR A 348 -26.42 1.13 -6.00
N PHE A 349 -26.96 0.03 -5.48
CA PHE A 349 -27.58 -1.02 -6.27
C PHE A 349 -29.03 -1.20 -5.82
N GLN A 350 -29.96 -1.06 -6.76
CA GLN A 350 -31.40 -1.19 -6.50
C GLN A 350 -32.05 -2.08 -7.54
N ARG A 351 -32.81 -3.06 -7.08
CA ARG A 351 -33.48 -4.09 -7.88
C ARG A 351 -34.72 -4.62 -7.15
N THR A 352 -35.67 -5.17 -7.91
CA THR A 352 -36.80 -5.90 -7.31
C THR A 352 -36.28 -7.13 -6.58
N ALA A 353 -36.68 -7.28 -5.30
CA ALA A 353 -36.33 -8.45 -4.50
C ALA A 353 -36.89 -9.73 -5.14
N GLY A 354 -36.08 -10.79 -5.14
CA GLY A 354 -36.45 -12.12 -5.63
C GLY A 354 -35.93 -13.23 -4.74
N PRO A 355 -36.13 -14.50 -5.13
CA PRO A 355 -35.62 -15.65 -4.40
C PRO A 355 -34.10 -15.55 -4.16
N GLY A 356 -33.67 -15.93 -2.97
CA GLY A 356 -32.26 -15.91 -2.56
C GLY A 356 -31.64 -14.53 -2.32
N MET A 357 -32.43 -13.45 -2.37
CA MET A 357 -31.96 -12.09 -2.11
C MET A 357 -32.29 -11.60 -0.69
N ILE A 358 -31.63 -10.53 -0.26
CA ILE A 358 -31.90 -9.76 0.96
C ILE A 358 -32.84 -8.60 0.57
N PRO A 359 -34.10 -8.60 1.03
CA PRO A 359 -35.07 -7.58 0.64
C PRO A 359 -34.91 -6.25 1.39
N ALA A 360 -34.31 -6.29 2.58
CA ALA A 360 -34.17 -5.12 3.46
C ALA A 360 -33.21 -4.09 2.88
N LYS A 361 -33.55 -2.80 3.05
CA LYS A 361 -32.68 -1.71 2.60
C LYS A 361 -31.43 -1.66 3.46
N THR A 362 -30.27 -1.82 2.83
CA THR A 362 -28.99 -1.95 3.52
C THR A 362 -28.10 -0.77 3.20
N ALA A 363 -27.48 -0.19 4.21
CA ALA A 363 -26.37 0.71 4.01
C ALA A 363 -25.10 0.11 4.62
N MET A 364 -24.04 0.08 3.82
CA MET A 364 -22.79 -0.58 4.13
C MET A 364 -21.66 0.45 4.17
N LEU A 365 -20.88 0.44 5.24
CA LEU A 365 -19.57 1.09 5.30
C LEU A 365 -18.52 0.01 5.07
N ALA A 366 -17.59 0.24 4.14
CA ALA A 366 -16.67 -0.81 3.70
C ALA A 366 -15.28 -0.26 3.38
N ASP A 367 -14.25 -1.11 3.45
CA ASP A 367 -12.94 -0.80 2.90
C ASP A 367 -12.68 -1.56 1.59
N SER A 368 -11.45 -1.49 1.08
CA SER A 368 -11.06 -2.02 -0.21
C SER A 368 -11.27 -3.55 -0.37
N TYR A 369 -11.41 -4.32 0.72
CA TYR A 369 -11.74 -5.75 0.64
C TYR A 369 -13.10 -5.99 -0.03
N THR A 370 -14.06 -5.11 0.20
CA THR A 370 -15.39 -5.22 -0.40
C THR A 370 -15.37 -5.08 -1.93
N ARG A 371 -14.31 -4.51 -2.53
CA ARG A 371 -14.15 -4.42 -4.00
C ARG A 371 -14.39 -5.77 -4.69
N PHE A 372 -13.80 -6.85 -4.18
CA PHE A 372 -13.91 -8.20 -4.72
C PHE A 372 -15.23 -8.91 -4.38
N ALA A 373 -16.10 -8.26 -3.60
CA ALA A 373 -17.45 -8.71 -3.28
C ALA A 373 -18.56 -7.91 -4.00
N THR A 374 -18.26 -6.75 -4.58
CA THR A 374 -19.25 -5.83 -5.15
C THR A 374 -20.22 -6.48 -6.14
N GLY A 375 -19.71 -7.32 -7.05
CA GLY A 375 -20.53 -8.07 -8.00
C GLY A 375 -21.55 -8.97 -7.29
N TYR A 376 -21.15 -9.69 -6.25
CA TYR A 376 -22.04 -10.56 -5.49
C TYR A 376 -23.02 -9.78 -4.62
N LEU A 377 -22.57 -8.73 -3.94
CA LEU A 377 -23.44 -7.85 -3.16
C LEU A 377 -24.55 -7.24 -4.04
N SER A 378 -24.20 -6.79 -5.25
CA SER A 378 -25.19 -6.26 -6.21
C SER A 378 -26.18 -7.33 -6.72
N ALA A 379 -25.80 -8.60 -6.69
CA ALA A 379 -26.64 -9.71 -7.11
C ALA A 379 -27.66 -10.09 -6.02
N VAL A 380 -27.27 -10.01 -4.75
CA VAL A 380 -28.03 -10.59 -3.63
C VAL A 380 -28.78 -9.57 -2.80
N PHE A 381 -28.48 -8.27 -2.89
CA PHE A 381 -29.25 -7.23 -2.20
C PHE A 381 -30.29 -6.58 -3.12
N ALA A 382 -31.51 -6.36 -2.61
CA ALA A 382 -32.55 -5.64 -3.32
C ALA A 382 -32.29 -4.11 -3.32
N ASP A 383 -31.83 -3.55 -2.20
CA ASP A 383 -31.39 -2.14 -2.09
C ASP A 383 -30.17 -2.10 -1.17
N ILE A 384 -28.99 -1.83 -1.74
CA ILE A 384 -27.76 -1.63 -0.98
C ILE A 384 -27.01 -0.38 -1.43
N THR A 385 -26.62 0.45 -0.46
CA THR A 385 -25.70 1.57 -0.65
C THR A 385 -24.38 1.28 0.05
N ILE A 386 -23.27 1.24 -0.69
CA ILE A 386 -21.93 0.96 -0.15
C ILE A 386 -21.12 2.26 -0.16
N THR A 387 -20.61 2.68 1.00
CA THR A 387 -19.77 3.87 1.14
C THR A 387 -18.40 3.48 1.68
N HIS A 388 -17.34 3.91 1.00
CA HIS A 388 -15.97 3.66 1.47
C HIS A 388 -15.70 4.37 2.80
N VAL A 389 -15.03 3.69 3.74
CA VAL A 389 -14.73 4.25 5.07
C VAL A 389 -13.88 5.51 5.03
N GLU A 390 -13.08 5.74 3.98
CA GLU A 390 -12.34 7.00 3.81
C GLU A 390 -13.28 8.21 3.66
N GLN A 391 -14.52 8.04 3.22
CA GLN A 391 -15.47 9.16 3.12
C GLN A 391 -15.79 9.76 4.49
N LEU A 392 -15.59 9.01 5.58
CA LEU A 392 -15.76 9.48 6.95
C LEU A 392 -14.80 10.60 7.32
N THR A 393 -13.61 10.63 6.71
CA THR A 393 -12.62 11.69 6.95
C THR A 393 -12.91 12.95 6.16
N LYS A 394 -13.71 12.84 5.08
CA LYS A 394 -14.09 13.95 4.19
C LYS A 394 -15.38 14.62 4.66
N ASP A 395 -16.43 13.83 4.88
CA ASP A 395 -17.74 14.32 5.29
C ASP A 395 -18.47 13.27 6.12
N THR A 396 -18.23 13.31 7.43
CA THR A 396 -18.88 12.38 8.37
C THR A 396 -20.40 12.50 8.36
N GLN A 397 -20.96 13.71 8.24
CA GLN A 397 -22.42 13.90 8.32
C GLN A 397 -23.11 13.31 7.10
N ALA A 398 -22.57 13.56 5.90
CA ALA A 398 -23.16 13.00 4.69
C ALA A 398 -23.13 11.46 4.71
N VAL A 399 -22.10 10.83 5.30
CA VAL A 399 -22.09 9.38 5.48
C VAL A 399 -23.16 8.93 6.49
N ALA A 400 -23.30 9.63 7.62
CA ALA A 400 -24.34 9.33 8.60
C ALA A 400 -25.75 9.47 8.02
N ASP A 401 -26.00 10.49 7.20
CA ASP A 401 -27.28 10.75 6.55
C ASP A 401 -27.71 9.60 5.61
N ARG A 402 -26.74 8.94 4.97
CA ARG A 402 -27.00 7.77 4.11
C ARG A 402 -27.49 6.55 4.89
N LEU A 403 -27.28 6.50 6.20
CA LEU A 403 -27.73 5.41 7.07
C LEU A 403 -29.18 5.61 7.56
N ILE A 404 -29.70 6.84 7.47
CA ILE A 404 -31.08 7.18 7.87
C ILE A 404 -32.13 6.31 7.15
N PRO A 405 -32.13 6.18 5.81
CA PRO A 405 -33.17 5.41 5.13
C PRO A 405 -33.04 3.89 5.27
N ALA A 406 -31.92 3.37 5.81
CA ALA A 406 -31.64 1.93 5.86
C ALA A 406 -32.39 1.21 7.01
N ASP A 407 -32.74 -0.05 6.76
CA ASP A 407 -33.21 -1.02 7.76
C ASP A 407 -32.05 -1.74 8.44
N THR A 408 -30.96 -1.95 7.68
CA THR A 408 -29.75 -2.64 8.13
C THR A 408 -28.53 -1.76 7.89
N VAL A 409 -27.68 -1.63 8.90
CA VAL A 409 -26.34 -1.07 8.78
C VAL A 409 -25.32 -2.21 8.85
N VAL A 410 -24.54 -2.35 7.79
CA VAL A 410 -23.42 -3.28 7.71
C VAL A 410 -22.12 -2.49 7.76
N ILE A 411 -21.15 -2.96 8.52
CA ILE A 411 -19.80 -2.43 8.50
C ILE A 411 -18.87 -3.57 8.12
N GLU A 412 -17.99 -3.33 7.15
CA GLU A 412 -16.90 -4.21 6.77
C GLU A 412 -15.58 -3.45 6.93
N VAL A 413 -14.68 -4.01 7.74
CA VAL A 413 -13.35 -3.44 7.99
C VAL A 413 -12.35 -4.56 8.22
N VAL A 414 -11.16 -4.40 7.65
CA VAL A 414 -10.06 -5.33 7.84
C VAL A 414 -9.49 -5.35 9.28
N GLU A 415 -9.09 -6.55 9.71
CA GLU A 415 -8.49 -6.84 11.02
C GLU A 415 -7.42 -5.83 11.42
N ARG A 416 -6.40 -5.59 10.59
CA ARG A 416 -5.30 -4.66 10.91
C ARG A 416 -5.77 -3.25 11.29
N HIS A 417 -6.83 -2.73 10.68
CA HIS A 417 -7.29 -1.36 10.97
C HIS A 417 -8.00 -1.28 12.33
N LEU A 418 -8.75 -2.32 12.70
CA LEU A 418 -9.39 -2.42 14.01
C LEU A 418 -8.35 -2.74 15.09
N ALA A 419 -7.48 -3.72 14.85
CA ALA A 419 -6.45 -4.13 15.79
C ALA A 419 -5.44 -3.01 16.09
N ALA A 420 -5.10 -2.18 15.08
CA ALA A 420 -4.27 -1.00 15.26
C ALA A 420 -5.02 0.20 15.87
N GLY A 421 -6.36 0.14 15.94
CA GLY A 421 -7.16 1.26 16.44
C GLY A 421 -7.11 2.50 15.55
N VAL A 422 -6.97 2.32 14.24
CA VAL A 422 -6.88 3.42 13.26
C VAL A 422 -8.12 3.55 12.38
N SER A 423 -9.03 2.57 12.45
CA SER A 423 -10.24 2.60 11.63
C SER A 423 -11.12 3.81 11.96
N PRO A 424 -11.57 4.59 10.96
CA PRO A 424 -12.48 5.72 11.19
C PRO A 424 -13.81 5.29 11.83
N VAL A 425 -14.24 4.05 11.61
CA VAL A 425 -15.53 3.55 12.16
C VAL A 425 -15.50 3.38 13.68
N THR A 426 -14.31 3.30 14.28
CA THR A 426 -14.11 3.20 15.73
C THR A 426 -13.64 4.52 16.34
N ASN A 427 -13.57 5.59 15.56
CA ASN A 427 -13.25 6.93 16.08
C ASN A 427 -14.41 7.44 16.95
N PRO A 428 -14.17 7.88 18.20
CA PRO A 428 -15.24 8.36 19.09
C PRO A 428 -16.12 9.45 18.48
N GLY A 429 -15.52 10.42 17.78
CA GLY A 429 -16.26 11.52 17.15
C GLY A 429 -17.10 11.09 15.95
N PHE A 430 -16.75 9.98 15.29
CA PHE A 430 -17.63 9.33 14.31
C PHE A 430 -18.78 8.61 15.02
N VAL A 431 -18.47 7.78 16.02
CA VAL A 431 -19.47 7.01 16.78
C VAL A 431 -20.52 7.92 17.41
N ASP A 432 -20.11 9.04 18.01
CA ASP A 432 -21.01 10.02 18.63
C ASP A 432 -21.93 10.68 17.59
N ARG A 433 -21.38 11.11 16.44
CA ARG A 433 -22.17 11.72 15.35
C ARG A 433 -23.14 10.73 14.73
N MET A 434 -22.69 9.49 14.55
CA MET A 434 -23.52 8.40 14.09
C MET A 434 -24.68 8.13 15.04
N ALA A 435 -24.38 7.97 16.33
CA ALA A 435 -25.36 7.72 17.36
C ALA A 435 -26.40 8.84 17.41
N ALA A 436 -25.96 10.10 17.39
CA ALA A 436 -26.86 11.25 17.35
C ALA A 436 -27.76 11.25 16.11
N THR A 437 -27.20 10.97 14.92
CA THR A 437 -27.95 10.98 13.66
C THR A 437 -29.02 9.90 13.61
N VAL A 438 -28.69 8.67 13.99
CA VAL A 438 -29.67 7.56 13.97
C VAL A 438 -30.69 7.67 15.08
N ALA A 439 -30.32 8.20 16.26
CA ALA A 439 -31.24 8.45 17.36
C ALA A 439 -32.26 9.56 17.04
N ALA A 440 -31.85 10.58 16.28
CA ALA A 440 -32.76 11.62 15.79
C ALA A 440 -33.75 11.10 14.72
N HIS A 441 -33.46 9.95 14.11
CA HIS A 441 -34.27 9.35 13.03
C HIS A 441 -34.54 7.86 13.29
N PRO A 442 -35.31 7.49 14.34
CA PRO A 442 -35.59 6.10 14.66
C PRO A 442 -36.44 5.43 13.56
N ARG A 443 -36.14 4.15 13.28
CA ARG A 443 -37.00 3.21 12.54
C ARG A 443 -37.98 2.60 13.54
N ARG A 444 -39.27 2.62 13.22
CA ARG A 444 -40.33 2.02 14.04
C ARG A 444 -40.63 0.61 13.58
#